data_AF-A0A9X5GTV0-F1
#
_entry.id   AF-A0A9X5GTV0-F1
#
_cell.length_a   1.000
_cell.length_b   1.000
_cell.length_c   1.000
_cell.angle_alpha   90.00
_cell.angle_beta   90.00
_cell.angle_gamma   90.00
#
_symmetry.space_group_name_H-M   'P 1'
#
loop_
_entity.id
_entity.type
_entity.pdbx_description
1 polymer ?
#
loop_
_entity_poly.entity_id
_entity_poly.type
_entity_poly.pdbx_seq_one_letter_code
_entity_poly.pdbx_strand_id
1 'polypeptide(L)' 'MAKVQAVDKQCPVELGLNILSGKWKLKILWHLSKGTIRFNELQRLLGSITTKTLTEQLRELEEQGIEVLY' A
#
# COMPACT_ATOMS: atom_id res chain seq x y z
N MET A 1 26.80 22.92 -22.99
CA MET A 1 26.61 22.10 -21.77
C MET A 1 25.20 22.35 -21.26
N ALA A 2 24.21 21.65 -21.81
CA ALA A 2 22.81 21.87 -21.46
C ALA A 2 22.46 20.97 -20.26
N LYS A 3 22.52 21.52 -19.04
CA LYS A 3 21.90 20.89 -17.89
C LYS A 3 20.42 21.21 -17.99
N VAL A 4 19.68 20.34 -18.66
CA VAL A 4 18.22 20.36 -18.63
C VAL A 4 17.82 20.19 -17.17
N GLN A 5 17.40 21.29 -16.54
CA GLN A 5 16.72 21.24 -15.25
C GLN A 5 15.35 20.63 -15.55
N ALA A 6 15.27 19.31 -15.43
CA ALA A 6 13.98 18.63 -15.40
C ALA A 6 13.27 19.16 -14.16
N VAL A 7 12.24 19.96 -14.39
CA VAL A 7 11.19 20.24 -13.42
C VAL A 7 10.78 18.90 -12.84
N ASP A 8 11.08 18.65 -11.56
CA ASP A 8 10.64 17.46 -10.84
C ASP A 8 9.13 17.60 -10.62
N LYS A 9 8.38 17.41 -11.71
CA LYS A 9 7.01 16.95 -11.65
C LYS A 9 7.13 15.53 -11.16
N GLN A 10 7.20 15.36 -9.84
CA GLN A 10 7.02 14.08 -9.18
C GLN A 10 5.80 13.44 -9.85
N CYS A 11 6.04 12.49 -10.77
CA CYS A 11 4.97 11.93 -11.58
C CYS A 11 3.91 11.45 -10.57
N PRO A 12 2.62 11.76 -10.71
CA PRO A 12 1.61 11.28 -9.77
C PRO A 12 1.65 9.75 -9.66
N VAL A 13 2.14 9.07 -10.71
CA VAL A 13 2.51 7.66 -10.71
C VAL A 13 3.70 7.33 -9.82
N GLU A 14 4.80 8.08 -9.84
CA GLU A 14 5.96 7.88 -8.95
C GLU A 14 5.65 8.27 -7.52
N LEU A 15 4.89 9.34 -7.28
CA LEU A 15 4.42 9.73 -5.96
C LEU A 15 3.48 8.66 -5.39
N GLY A 16 2.54 8.20 -6.22
CA GLY A 16 1.68 7.06 -5.92
C GLY A 16 2.52 5.81 -5.66
N LEU A 17 3.50 5.49 -6.49
CA LEU A 17 4.41 4.37 -6.28
C LEU A 17 5.20 4.51 -4.98
N ASN A 18 5.63 5.72 -4.61
CA ASN A 18 6.43 5.97 -3.42
C ASN A 18 5.58 5.86 -2.14
N ILE A 19 4.35 6.38 -2.18
CA ILE A 19 3.33 6.20 -1.12
C ILE A 19 2.90 4.73 -1.02
N LEU A 20 2.81 4.04 -2.16
CA LEU A 20 2.49 2.62 -2.27
C LEU A 20 3.72 1.71 -2.14
N SER A 21 4.93 2.26 -1.98
CA SER A 21 6.22 1.54 -1.95
C SER A 21 6.45 0.80 -0.62
N GLY A 22 5.40 0.63 0.18
CA GLY A 22 5.40 -0.35 1.24
C GLY A 22 5.32 -1.74 0.62
N LYS A 23 6.28 -2.62 0.97
CA LYS A 23 6.35 -4.04 0.54
C LYS A 23 4.99 -4.77 0.59
N TRP A 24 4.09 -4.30 1.46
CA TRP A 24 2.79 -4.90 1.72
C TRP A 24 1.60 -4.01 1.38
N LYS A 25 1.69 -2.67 1.53
CA LYS A 25 0.60 -1.71 1.24
C LYS A 25 -0.06 -1.92 -0.12
N LEU A 26 0.73 -2.03 -1.19
CA LEU A 26 0.20 -2.21 -2.55
C LEU A 26 -0.55 -3.54 -2.68
N LYS A 27 -0.01 -4.63 -2.12
CA LYS A 27 -0.68 -5.93 -2.15
C LYS A 27 -1.97 -5.91 -1.32
N ILE A 28 -1.95 -5.28 -0.15
CA ILE A 28 -3.13 -5.14 0.72
C ILE A 28 -4.24 -4.39 -0.03
N LEU A 29 -3.93 -3.21 -0.57
CA LEU A 29 -4.87 -2.41 -1.36
C LEU A 29 -5.39 -3.16 -2.59
N TRP A 30 -4.53 -3.89 -3.30
CA TRP A 30 -4.94 -4.67 -4.46
C TRP A 30 -5.93 -5.79 -4.08
N HIS A 31 -5.70 -6.45 -2.96
CA HIS A 31 -6.61 -7.46 -2.44
C HIS A 31 -7.94 -6.85 -1.95
N LEU A 32 -7.88 -5.70 -1.25
CA LEU A 32 -9.07 -4.97 -0.80
C LEU A 32 -9.89 -4.41 -1.97
N SER A 33 -9.23 -3.99 -3.06
CA SER A 33 -9.90 -3.54 -4.28
C SER A 33 -10.67 -4.65 -4.99
N LYS A 34 -10.38 -5.93 -4.71
CA LYS A 34 -11.13 -7.07 -5.25
C LYS A 34 -12.37 -7.41 -4.43
N GLY A 35 -12.54 -6.79 -3.26
CA GLY A 35 -13.66 -6.99 -2.36
C GLY A 35 -13.20 -7.16 -0.92
N THR A 36 -14.18 -7.39 -0.05
CA THR A 36 -13.95 -7.59 1.37
C THR A 36 -13.23 -8.91 1.63
N ILE A 37 -12.00 -8.85 2.15
CA ILE A 37 -11.18 -10.01 2.48
C ILE A 37 -10.99 -10.03 4.00
N ARG A 38 -11.15 -11.22 4.61
CA ARG A 38 -10.87 -11.40 6.04
C ARG A 38 -9.38 -11.28 6.32
N PHE A 39 -9.02 -10.77 7.49
CA PHE A 39 -7.63 -10.61 7.95
C PHE A 39 -6.77 -11.87 7.75
N ASN A 40 -7.31 -13.04 8.12
CA ASN A 40 -6.59 -14.32 8.01
C ASN A 40 -6.33 -14.74 6.54
N GLU A 41 -7.25 -14.41 5.64
CA GLU A 41 -7.13 -14.68 4.20
C GLU A 41 -6.10 -13.72 3.59
N LEU A 42 -6.16 -12.43 3.97
CA LEU A 42 -5.18 -11.42 3.57
C LEU A 42 -3.77 -11.82 3.98
N GLN A 43 -3.60 -12.28 5.22
CA GLN A 43 -2.31 -12.76 5.73
C GLN A 43 -1.78 -13.93 4.90
N ARG A 44 -2.64 -14.89 4.55
CA ARG A 44 -2.26 -16.03 3.70
C ARG A 44 -1.88 -15.61 2.28
N LEU A 45 -2.62 -14.67 1.69
CA LEU A 45 -2.33 -14.13 0.35
C LEU A 45 -1.01 -13.35 0.31
N LEU A 46 -0.67 -12.68 1.40
CA LEU A 46 0.60 -11.97 1.56
C LEU A 46 1.75 -12.94 1.91
N GLY A 47 1.45 -14.07 2.55
CA GLY A 47 2.32 -15.24 2.74
C GLY A 47 3.44 -15.05 3.75
N SER A 48 4.35 -14.11 3.51
CA SER A 48 5.54 -13.89 4.34
C SER A 48 5.42 -12.71 5.31
N ILE A 49 4.20 -12.18 5.48
CA ILE A 49 3.93 -11.10 6.45
C ILE A 49 3.57 -11.70 7.80
N THR A 50 4.14 -11.17 8.87
CA THR A 50 3.74 -11.51 10.23
C THR A 50 2.43 -10.83 10.57
N THR A 51 1.65 -11.46 11.46
CA THR A 51 0.38 -10.93 11.98
C THR A 51 0.54 -9.49 12.49
N LYS A 52 1.62 -9.24 13.25
CA LYS A 52 1.93 -7.92 13.80
C LYS A 52 2.13 -6.86 12.71
N THR A 53 2.98 -7.13 11.72
CA THR A 53 3.25 -6.19 10.63
C THR A 53 2.02 -5.97 9.75
N LEU A 54 1.19 -7.00 9.56
CA LEU A 54 -0.08 -6.87 8.85
C LEU A 54 -1.05 -5.96 9.61
N THR A 55 -1.20 -6.14 10.92
CA THR A 55 -2.02 -5.27 11.77
C THR A 55 -1.52 -3.83 11.76
N GLU A 56 -0.20 -3.61 11.86
CA GLU A 56 0.40 -2.27 11.79
C GLU A 56 0.09 -1.60 10.43
N GLN A 57 0.28 -2.32 9.32
CA GLN A 57 -0.03 -1.81 7.98
C GLN A 57 -1.53 -1.51 7.79
N LEU A 58 -2.42 -2.36 8.30
CA LEU A 58 -3.87 -2.14 8.23
C LEU A 58 -4.31 -0.94 9.08
N ARG A 59 -3.74 -0.79 10.27
CA ARG A 59 -4.01 0.36 11.14
C ARG A 59 -3.55 1.66 10.50
N GLU A 60 -2.37 1.65 9.87
CA GLU A 60 -1.87 2.78 9.08
C GLU A 60 -2.80 3.10 7.91
N LEU A 61 -3.40 2.10 7.27
CA LEU A 61 -4.38 2.29 6.19
C LEU A 61 -5.71 2.85 6.72
N GLU A 62 -6.19 2.40 7.88
CA GLU A 62 -7.35 3.01 8.56
C GLU A 62 -7.10 4.46 8.92
N GLU A 63 -5.91 4.80 9.42
CA GLU A 63 -5.54 6.19 9.71
C GLU A 63 -5.48 7.07 8.45
N GLN A 64 -5.27 6.47 7.28
CA GLN A 64 -5.36 7.15 5.98
C GLN A 64 -6.81 7.26 5.45
N GLY A 65 -7.80 6.80 6.22
CA GLY A 65 -9.23 6.89 5.86
C GLY A 65 -9.71 5.73 4.98
N ILE A 66 -8.96 4.64 4.88
CA ILE A 66 -9.41 3.43 4.17
C ILE A 66 -10.16 2.57 5.18
N GLU A 67 -11.50 2.61 5.14
CA GLU A 67 -12.34 1.73 5.95
C GLU A 67 -12.11 0.26 5.54
N VAL A 68 -11.42 -0.49 6.40
CA VAL A 68 -11.29 -1.94 6.30
C VAL A 68 -12.31 -2.59 7.24
N LEU A 69 -13.44 -3.01 6.67
CA LEU A 69 -14.43 -3.84 7.37
C LEU A 69 -13.80 -5.20 7.69
N TYR A 70 -13.50 -5.42 8.97
CA TYR A 70 -12.93 -6.66 9.52
C TYR A 70 -13.95 -7.79 9.68
#